data_AF-A0A816WF20-F1
#
_entry.id   AF-A0A816WF20-F1
#
_cell.length_a   1.000
_cell.length_b   1.000
_cell.length_c   1.000
_cell.angle_alpha   90.00
_cell.angle_beta   90.00
_cell.angle_gamma   90.00
#
_symmetry.space_group_name_H-M   'P 1'
#
loop_
_entity.id
_entity.type
_entity.pdbx_description
1 polymer ?
#
loop_
_entity_poly.entity_id
_entity_poly.type
_entity_poly.pdbx_seq_one_letter_code
_entity_poly.pdbx_strand_id
1 'polypeptide(L)'
;MEKKIEDVDFEFPQLSLDDLHALFLSSYKIKLAPAYVEEHLDKDGDYIIGIGDDNDFILRCTIQSRHSNAVKYKTWIQYSLTGEPIVAWYYTSTAEAMTLGSCSHVVSIIWYLSYARHHDFQVSQGRHRIQQAVMERTIESEGDVEEIDSNHDEED
;
A
#
# COMPACT_ATOMS: atom_id res chain seq x y z
N MET A 1 2.76 -10.37 19.12
CA MET A 1 2.60 -9.08 19.87
C MET A 1 2.73 -7.92 18.89
N GLU A 2 1.81 -6.96 18.87
CA GLU A 2 1.81 -5.82 17.93
C GLU A 2 2.84 -4.75 18.36
N LYS A 3 3.70 -4.32 17.43
CA LYS A 3 4.79 -3.36 17.69
C LYS A 3 4.78 -2.28 16.60
N LYS A 4 5.39 -1.12 16.88
CA LYS A 4 5.66 -0.13 15.83
C LYS A 4 6.75 -0.65 14.91
N ILE A 5 6.73 -0.25 13.64
CA ILE A 5 7.74 -0.65 12.65
C ILE A 5 9.19 -0.42 13.12
N GLU A 6 9.42 0.66 13.86
CA GLU A 6 10.73 1.04 14.42
C GLU A 6 11.21 0.12 15.55
N ASP A 7 10.29 -0.61 16.20
CA ASP A 7 10.57 -1.47 17.37
C ASP A 7 10.64 -2.98 17.01
N VAL A 8 10.52 -3.32 15.72
CA VAL A 8 10.60 -4.69 15.22
C VAL A 8 11.89 -4.86 14.43
N ASP A 9 12.78 -5.70 14.95
CA ASP A 9 13.95 -6.17 14.20
C ASP A 9 13.53 -7.34 13.30
N PHE A 10 13.49 -7.10 11.98
CA PHE A 10 13.17 -8.12 10.99
C PHE A 10 13.79 -7.84 9.62
N GLU A 11 14.14 -8.92 8.93
CA GLU A 11 14.61 -8.87 7.56
C GLU A 11 13.42 -8.82 6.58
N PHE A 12 13.55 -8.02 5.53
CA PHE A 12 12.56 -7.92 4.45
C PHE A 12 13.33 -7.81 3.13
N PRO A 13 12.85 -8.41 2.02
CA PRO A 13 13.58 -8.40 0.77
C PRO A 13 13.75 -6.99 0.23
N GLN A 14 14.95 -6.69 -0.28
CA GLN A 14 15.24 -5.44 -0.95
C GLN A 14 14.85 -5.55 -2.44
N LEU A 15 14.02 -4.63 -2.91
CA LEU A 15 13.51 -4.58 -4.29
C LEU A 15 13.98 -3.29 -4.96
N SER A 16 14.23 -3.34 -6.27
CA SER A 16 14.45 -2.14 -7.08
C SER A 16 13.12 -1.46 -7.44
N LEU A 17 13.17 -0.21 -7.93
CA LEU A 17 11.97 0.46 -8.45
C LEU A 17 11.35 -0.30 -9.63
N ASP A 18 12.17 -0.94 -10.46
CA ASP A 18 11.68 -1.72 -11.60
C ASP A 18 10.93 -2.97 -11.14
N ASP A 19 11.42 -3.65 -10.10
CA ASP A 19 10.71 -4.79 -9.50
C ASP A 19 9.37 -4.34 -8.92
N LEU A 20 9.31 -3.17 -8.27
CA LEU A 20 8.07 -2.61 -7.74
C LEU A 20 7.08 -2.27 -8.86
N HIS A 21 7.56 -1.67 -9.97
CA HIS A 21 6.73 -1.39 -11.14
C HIS A 21 6.17 -2.68 -11.76
N ALA A 22 6.97 -3.74 -11.83
CA ALA A 22 6.53 -5.05 -12.30
C ALA A 22 5.48 -5.67 -11.34
N LEU A 23 5.67 -5.54 -10.03
CA LEU A 23 4.80 -6.11 -9.01
C LEU A 23 3.40 -5.48 -8.98
N PHE A 24 3.32 -4.14 -9.08
CA PHE A 24 2.06 -3.42 -8.90
C PHE A 24 1.41 -2.94 -10.19
N LEU A 25 2.09 -3.10 -11.34
CA LEU A 25 1.64 -2.72 -12.69
C LEU A 25 1.19 -1.26 -12.84
N SER A 26 1.35 -0.43 -11.80
CA SER A 26 0.88 0.94 -11.71
C SER A 26 1.97 1.83 -11.13
N SER A 27 2.64 2.56 -12.02
CA SER A 27 3.64 3.57 -11.65
C SER A 27 3.03 4.70 -10.81
N TYR A 28 1.73 4.96 -10.98
CA TYR A 28 1.00 5.95 -10.17
C TYR A 28 0.94 5.58 -8.69
N LYS A 29 0.62 4.32 -8.36
CA LYS A 29 0.58 3.86 -6.97
C LYS A 29 1.95 3.94 -6.28
N ILE A 30 3.03 3.73 -7.04
CA ILE A 30 4.40 3.87 -6.52
C ILE A 30 4.77 5.33 -6.28
N LYS A 31 4.34 6.26 -7.14
CA LYS A 31 4.49 7.71 -6.90
C LYS A 31 3.71 8.18 -5.68
N LEU A 32 2.61 7.51 -5.36
CA LEU A 32 1.79 7.75 -4.17
C LEU A 32 2.40 7.21 -2.87
N ALA A 33 3.20 6.16 -2.96
CA ALA A 33 3.73 5.44 -1.80
C ALA A 33 4.43 6.37 -0.77
N PRO A 34 5.31 7.31 -1.16
CA PRO A 34 5.90 8.25 -0.22
C PRO A 34 4.89 9.01 0.63
N ALA A 35 3.81 9.53 0.03
CA ALA A 35 2.80 10.31 0.75
C ALA A 35 2.02 9.46 1.76
N TYR A 36 1.69 8.21 1.40
CA TYR A 36 1.08 7.24 2.33
C TYR A 36 2.02 6.89 3.49
N VAL A 37 3.31 6.72 3.21
CA VAL A 37 4.32 6.44 4.25
C VAL A 37 4.46 7.63 5.17
N GLU A 38 4.62 8.85 4.64
CA GLU A 38 4.76 10.05 5.48
C GLU A 38 3.56 10.19 6.43
N GLU A 39 2.34 10.00 5.93
CA GLU A 39 1.11 10.12 6.70
C GLU A 39 1.00 9.13 7.87
N HIS A 40 1.53 7.92 7.71
CA HIS A 40 1.34 6.86 8.69
C HIS A 40 2.59 6.52 9.51
N LEU A 41 3.79 6.93 9.08
CA LEU A 41 5.04 6.69 9.80
C LEU A 41 5.34 7.75 10.88
N ASP A 42 4.54 8.82 11.00
CA ASP A 42 4.72 9.85 12.03
C ASP A 42 4.38 9.34 13.45
N LYS A 43 4.76 10.09 14.49
CA LYS A 43 4.61 9.72 15.92
C LYS A 43 3.16 9.45 16.33
N ASP A 44 2.22 10.13 15.68
CA ASP A 44 0.77 9.96 15.82
C ASP A 44 0.17 8.99 14.78
N GLY A 45 1.01 8.45 13.89
CA GLY A 45 0.66 7.48 12.87
C GLY A 45 0.35 6.10 13.45
N ASP A 46 -0.74 5.52 13.00
CA ASP A 46 -1.31 4.26 13.50
C ASP A 46 -0.68 3.01 12.83
N TYR A 47 0.55 3.10 12.32
CA TYR A 47 1.21 2.00 11.62
C TYR A 47 1.76 0.96 12.60
N ILE A 48 0.98 -0.09 12.78
CA ILE A 48 1.36 -1.22 13.62
C ILE A 48 1.79 -2.35 12.71
N ILE A 49 3.04 -2.77 12.83
CA ILE A 49 3.58 -3.92 12.11
C ILE A 49 3.87 -5.03 13.12
N GLY A 50 3.25 -6.18 12.91
CA GLY A 50 3.57 -7.41 13.62
C GLY A 50 4.05 -8.47 12.63
N ILE A 51 5.05 -9.24 13.02
CA ILE A 51 5.37 -10.50 12.36
C ILE A 51 4.42 -11.55 12.91
N GLY A 52 3.94 -12.46 12.07
CA GLY A 52 3.12 -13.59 12.52
C GLY A 52 3.92 -14.48 13.47
N ASP A 53 3.34 -14.79 14.64
CA ASP A 53 4.03 -15.59 15.68
C ASP A 53 4.40 -17.02 15.21
N ASP A 54 3.73 -17.53 14.15
CA ASP A 54 3.91 -18.88 13.61
C ASP A 54 4.60 -18.93 12.23
N ASN A 55 4.83 -17.77 11.59
CA ASN A 55 5.44 -17.69 10.26
C ASN A 55 6.23 -16.39 10.11
N ASP A 56 7.56 -16.52 10.17
CA ASP A 56 8.52 -15.41 10.07
C ASP A 56 8.40 -14.62 8.75
N PHE A 57 7.71 -15.18 7.75
CA PHE A 57 7.55 -14.59 6.42
C PHE A 57 6.16 -14.03 6.14
N ILE A 58 5.33 -13.85 7.17
CA ILE A 58 4.05 -13.13 7.05
C ILE A 58 4.12 -11.86 7.89
N LEU A 59 4.12 -10.74 7.20
CA LEU A 59 3.96 -9.42 7.77
C LEU A 59 2.49 -9.10 7.95
N ARG A 60 2.09 -8.63 9.13
CA ARG A 60 0.76 -8.10 9.42
C ARG A 60 0.87 -6.61 9.71
N CYS A 61 0.18 -5.80 8.93
CA CYS A 61 0.13 -4.36 9.11
C CYS A 61 -1.31 -3.94 9.44
N THR A 62 -1.46 -3.04 10.40
CA THR A 62 -2.71 -2.30 10.61
C THR A 62 -2.48 -0.84 10.25
N ILE A 63 -3.37 -0.29 9.43
CA ILE A 63 -3.27 1.08 8.89
C ILE A 63 -4.61 1.78 9.11
N GLN A 64 -4.59 3.00 9.64
CA GLN A 64 -5.81 3.80 9.81
C GLN A 64 -6.29 4.34 8.47
N SER A 65 -7.60 4.34 8.26
CA SER A 65 -8.21 4.98 7.09
C SER A 65 -8.04 6.49 7.15
N ARG A 66 -7.66 7.08 6.02
CA ARG A 66 -7.60 8.55 5.85
C ARG A 66 -8.94 9.25 6.01
N HIS A 67 -10.02 8.53 5.70
CA HIS A 67 -11.37 9.08 5.65
C HIS A 67 -12.13 8.88 6.96
N SER A 68 -11.58 8.09 7.88
CA SER A 68 -12.21 7.83 9.16
C SER A 68 -11.21 7.34 10.18
N ASN A 69 -11.06 8.11 11.26
CA ASN A 69 -10.24 7.72 12.40
C ASN A 69 -10.76 6.46 13.11
N ALA A 70 -12.03 6.09 12.86
CA ALA A 70 -12.66 4.89 13.42
C ALA A 70 -12.39 3.62 12.60
N VAL A 71 -11.92 3.74 11.35
CA VAL A 71 -11.70 2.61 10.46
C VAL A 71 -10.21 2.28 10.40
N LYS A 72 -9.88 1.01 10.64
CA LYS A 72 -8.54 0.46 10.46
C LYS A 72 -8.57 -0.68 9.46
N TYR A 73 -7.70 -0.62 8.48
CA TYR A 73 -7.48 -1.68 7.51
C TYR A 73 -6.38 -2.60 8.00
N LYS A 74 -6.59 -3.91 7.86
CA LYS A 74 -5.56 -4.91 8.10
C LYS A 74 -5.02 -5.39 6.77
N THR A 75 -3.71 -5.55 6.71
CA THR A 75 -2.98 -6.03 5.56
C THR A 75 -2.08 -7.16 5.99
N TRP A 76 -1.98 -8.19 5.16
CA TRP A 76 -1.04 -9.28 5.30
C TRP A 76 -0.19 -9.34 4.04
N ILE A 77 1.12 -9.45 4.20
CA ILE A 77 2.08 -9.60 3.11
C ILE A 77 2.91 -10.83 3.40
N GLN A 78 2.81 -11.82 2.52
CA GLN A 78 3.70 -12.96 2.51
C GLN A 78 4.90 -12.62 1.63
N TYR A 79 6.10 -12.74 2.19
CA TYR A 79 7.34 -12.45 1.49
C TYR A 79 8.27 -13.67 1.52
N SER A 80 9.38 -13.59 0.81
CA SER A 80 10.46 -14.56 0.92
C SER A 80 11.79 -13.84 0.86
N LEU A 81 12.76 -14.32 1.63
CA LEU A 81 14.16 -13.87 1.52
C LEU A 81 14.91 -14.66 0.43
N THR A 82 14.35 -15.77 -0.04
CA THR A 82 14.93 -16.64 -1.08
C THR A 82 13.92 -16.92 -2.18
N GLY A 83 14.24 -16.60 -3.42
CA GLY A 83 13.33 -16.79 -4.56
C GLY A 83 12.47 -15.56 -4.82
N GLU A 84 11.17 -15.77 -5.06
CA GLU A 84 10.23 -14.69 -5.36
C GLU A 84 10.03 -13.77 -4.13
N PRO A 85 10.43 -12.49 -4.18
CA PRO A 85 10.50 -11.65 -2.99
C PRO A 85 9.15 -11.39 -2.32
N ILE A 86 8.09 -11.17 -3.11
CA ILE A 86 6.73 -10.94 -2.62
C ILE A 86 5.85 -12.06 -3.18
N VAL A 87 5.36 -12.91 -2.28
CA VAL A 87 4.63 -14.13 -2.66
C VAL A 87 3.14 -13.83 -2.81
N ALA A 88 2.55 -13.11 -1.85
CA ALA A 88 1.13 -12.78 -1.84
C ALA A 88 0.83 -11.61 -0.91
N TRP A 89 -0.32 -10.96 -1.11
CA TRP A 89 -0.87 -10.00 -0.15
C TRP A 89 -2.38 -10.11 -0.05
N TYR A 90 -2.92 -9.76 1.12
CA TYR A 90 -4.34 -9.68 1.40
C TYR A 90 -4.64 -8.44 2.24
N TYR A 91 -5.79 -7.81 2.06
CA TYR A 91 -6.19 -6.63 2.84
C TYR A 91 -7.71 -6.57 3.06
N THR A 92 -8.15 -5.92 4.16
CA THR A 92 -9.57 -5.87 4.58
C THR A 92 -10.34 -4.63 4.11
N SER A 93 -9.77 -3.79 3.25
CA SER A 93 -10.44 -2.57 2.77
C SER A 93 -11.61 -2.91 1.84
N THR A 94 -12.76 -2.29 2.11
CA THR A 94 -13.98 -2.36 1.29
C THR A 94 -13.96 -1.39 0.12
N ALA A 95 -13.00 -0.46 0.06
CA ALA A 95 -12.73 0.28 -1.16
C ALA A 95 -12.39 -0.75 -2.24
N GLU A 96 -13.21 -0.73 -3.30
CA GLU A 96 -13.23 -1.68 -4.42
C GLU A 96 -11.85 -2.23 -4.70
N ALA A 97 -11.76 -3.56 -4.79
CA ALA A 97 -10.55 -4.25 -5.21
C ALA A 97 -10.05 -3.58 -6.49
N MET A 98 -9.11 -2.63 -6.36
CA MET A 98 -8.67 -1.82 -7.49
C MET A 98 -8.29 -2.80 -8.58
N THR A 99 -8.89 -2.63 -9.75
CA THR A 99 -8.90 -3.52 -10.91
C THR A 99 -7.51 -3.94 -11.41
N LEU A 100 -6.44 -3.42 -10.81
CA LEU A 100 -5.03 -3.71 -11.06
C LEU A 100 -4.26 -3.93 -9.73
N GLY A 101 -4.62 -4.99 -9.01
CA GLY A 101 -3.68 -5.78 -8.21
C GLY A 101 -3.48 -5.47 -6.72
N SER A 102 -3.61 -4.23 -6.24
CA SER A 102 -3.39 -3.90 -4.81
C SER A 102 -3.93 -2.52 -4.41
N CYS A 103 -4.24 -2.32 -3.12
CA CYS A 103 -4.56 -0.98 -2.61
C CYS A 103 -3.27 -0.17 -2.33
N SER A 104 -3.34 1.16 -2.39
CA SER A 104 -2.18 2.04 -2.14
C SER A 104 -1.53 1.85 -0.76
N HIS A 105 -2.29 1.34 0.23
CA HIS A 105 -1.75 0.95 1.52
C HIS A 105 -0.75 -0.22 1.40
N VAL A 106 -1.08 -1.27 0.63
CA VAL A 106 -0.16 -2.40 0.37
C VAL A 106 1.09 -1.91 -0.35
N VAL A 107 0.91 -1.09 -1.40
CA VAL A 107 2.02 -0.57 -2.20
C VAL A 107 2.98 0.26 -1.35
N SER A 108 2.45 1.12 -0.48
CA SER A 108 3.27 1.94 0.41
C SER A 108 4.03 1.14 1.46
N ILE A 109 3.43 0.09 2.06
CA ILE A 109 4.13 -0.82 2.97
C ILE A 109 5.34 -1.44 2.25
N ILE A 110 5.08 -2.08 1.10
CA ILE A 110 6.11 -2.84 0.38
C ILE A 110 7.19 -1.89 -0.11
N TRP A 111 6.84 -0.77 -0.74
CA TRP A 111 7.79 0.24 -1.22
C TRP A 111 8.70 0.76 -0.08
N TYR A 112 8.15 1.03 1.10
CA TYR A 112 8.96 1.52 2.22
C TYR A 112 9.95 0.46 2.70
N LEU A 113 9.46 -0.75 2.97
CA LEU A 113 10.24 -1.85 3.55
C LEU A 113 11.28 -2.41 2.58
N SER A 114 10.99 -2.45 1.28
CA SER A 114 11.88 -3.06 0.31
C SER A 114 12.80 -2.07 -0.40
N TYR A 115 12.47 -0.78 -0.44
CA TYR A 115 13.21 0.21 -1.21
C TYR A 115 13.57 1.44 -0.38
N ALA A 116 12.57 2.18 0.11
CA ALA A 116 12.79 3.53 0.64
C ALA A 116 13.69 3.56 1.88
N ARG A 117 13.51 2.62 2.82
CA ARG A 117 14.33 2.54 4.05
C ARG A 117 15.82 2.27 3.78
N HIS A 118 16.16 1.79 2.59
CA HIS A 118 17.53 1.51 2.15
C HIS A 118 18.15 2.63 1.30
N HIS A 119 17.37 3.69 0.98
CA HIS A 119 17.77 4.79 0.09
C HIS A 119 17.60 6.16 0.78
N ASP A 120 17.94 6.24 2.06
CA ASP A 120 17.95 7.49 2.85
C ASP A 120 16.60 8.25 2.90
N PHE A 121 15.46 7.58 2.69
CA PHE A 121 14.15 8.23 2.74
C PHE A 121 13.89 8.87 4.12
N GLN A 122 13.61 10.18 4.11
CA GLN A 122 13.28 10.96 5.30
C GLN A 122 11.83 11.42 5.24
N VAL A 123 11.06 11.18 6.31
CA VAL A 123 9.69 11.67 6.42
C VAL A 123 9.68 13.18 6.60
N SER A 124 8.99 13.92 5.72
CA SER A 124 8.85 15.37 5.88
C SER A 124 7.76 15.70 6.90
N GLN A 125 8.17 16.26 8.05
CA GLN A 125 7.31 16.55 9.21
C GLN A 125 6.29 17.70 9.00
N GLY A 126 5.95 18.08 7.76
CA GLY A 126 5.26 19.37 7.50
C GLY A 126 4.30 19.46 6.30
N ARG A 127 3.97 18.36 5.60
CA ARG A 127 3.21 18.43 4.33
C ARG A 127 1.81 17.79 4.35
N HIS A 128 1.37 17.25 5.48
CA HIS A 128 0.22 16.33 5.55
C HIS A 128 -1.11 16.83 4.98
N ARG A 129 -1.48 18.11 5.15
CA ARG A 129 -2.84 18.55 4.83
C ARG A 129 -3.07 19.03 3.39
N ILE A 130 -2.02 19.48 2.71
CA ILE A 130 -2.14 20.05 1.34
C ILE A 130 -2.11 18.94 0.28
N GLN A 131 -1.32 17.88 0.48
CA GLN A 131 -1.26 16.77 -0.47
C GLN A 131 -2.57 15.98 -0.55
N GLN A 132 -3.29 15.83 0.58
CA GLN A 132 -4.57 15.12 0.65
C GLN A 132 -5.60 15.68 -0.34
N ALA A 133 -5.86 16.99 -0.29
CA ALA A 133 -6.87 17.63 -1.13
C ALA A 133 -6.48 17.72 -2.62
N VAL A 134 -5.18 17.77 -2.93
CA VAL A 134 -4.69 17.82 -4.31
C VAL A 134 -4.76 16.44 -4.96
N MET A 135 -4.42 15.39 -4.23
CA MET A 135 -4.40 14.02 -4.77
C MET A 135 -5.80 13.42 -4.92
N GLU A 136 -6.71 13.73 -3.99
CA GLU A 136 -8.12 13.29 -4.01
C GLU A 136 -8.85 13.76 -5.27
N ARG A 137 -8.66 15.02 -5.68
CA ARG A 137 -9.22 15.56 -6.93
C ARG A 137 -8.73 14.84 -8.18
N THR A 138 -7.50 14.33 -8.16
CA THR A 138 -6.93 13.62 -9.32
C THR A 138 -7.50 12.21 -9.44
N ILE A 139 -7.76 11.53 -8.33
CA ILE A 139 -8.35 10.18 -8.32
C ILE A 139 -9.81 10.22 -8.78
N GLU A 140 -10.59 11.22 -8.34
CA GLU A 140 -11.98 11.39 -8.77
C GLU A 140 -12.11 11.76 -10.26
N SER A 141 -11.12 12.47 -10.83
CA SER A 141 -11.18 12.93 -12.23
C SER A 141 -10.88 11.87 -13.29
N GLU A 142 -10.34 10.70 -12.90
CA GLU A 142 -9.95 9.63 -13.82
C GLU A 142 -10.91 8.42 -13.78
N GLY A 143 -12.01 8.51 -13.03
CA GLY A 143 -12.98 7.44 -12.81
C GLY A 143 -14.11 7.32 -13.85
N ASP A 144 -14.23 8.25 -14.80
CA ASP A 144 -15.31 8.24 -15.79
C ASP A 144 -14.87 7.49 -17.07
N VAL A 145 -14.88 6.15 -17.01
CA VAL A 145 -14.92 5.33 -18.23
C VAL A 145 -16.37 4.94 -18.44
N GLU A 146 -17.05 5.61 -19.38
CA GLU A 146 -18.43 5.31 -19.74
C GLU A 146 -18.59 3.82 -20.11
N GLU A 147 -19.52 3.13 -19.44
CA GLU A 147 -19.98 1.80 -19.84
C GLU A 147 -20.56 1.88 -21.26
N ILE A 148 -19.85 1.30 -22.23
CA ILE A 148 -20.43 1.04 -23.55
C ILE A 148 -21.32 -0.20 -23.40
N ASP A 149 -22.62 0.04 -23.21
CA ASP A 149 -23.67 -0.98 -23.29
C ASP A 149 -23.71 -1.55 -24.72
N SER A 150 -23.11 -2.73 -24.90
CA SER A 150 -23.24 -3.50 -26.13
C SER A 150 -24.39 -4.51 -26.00
N ASN A 151 -25.63 -4.02 -26.10
CA ASN A 151 -26.76 -4.87 -26.46
C ASN A 151 -26.62 -5.25 -27.94
N HIS A 152 -26.22 -6.50 -28.20
CA HIS A 152 -26.31 -7.11 -29.52
C HIS A 152 -27.57 -7.97 -29.54
N ASP A 153 -28.64 -7.41 -30.08
CA ASP A 153 -29.85 -8.16 -30.43
C ASP A 153 -29.49 -9.11 -31.60
N GLU A 154 -29.47 -10.41 -31.34
CA GLU A 154 -29.57 -11.44 -32.39
C GLU A 154 -31.07 -11.65 -32.68
N GLU A 155 -31.55 -11.09 -33.79
CA GLU A 155 -32.80 -11.49 -34.43
C GLU A 155 -32.54 -12.70 -35.34
N ASP A 156 -33.18 -13.83 -35.03
CA ASP A 156 -33.47 -14.96 -35.93
C ASP A 156 -34.97 -14.98 -36.26
#